data_AF-A0A416G5H1-F1
#
_entry.id   AF-A0A416G5H1-F1
#
_cell.length_a   1.000
_cell.length_b   1.000
_cell.length_c   1.000
_cell.angle_alpha   90.00
_cell.angle_beta   90.00
_cell.angle_gamma   90.00
#
_symmetry.space_group_name_H-M   'P 1'
#
loop_
_entity.id
_entity.type
_entity.pdbx_description
1 polymer ?
#
loop_
_entity_poly.entity_id
_entity_poly.type
_entity_poly.pdbx_seq_one_letter_code
_entity_poly.pdbx_strand_id
1 'polypeptide(L)'
;MSKQSNLDKSTDRLKALISIVNKLINELGVRDEILYNTLSIIQSQIDKIRNVPSDTLLTYQRIKEERLSWKKQVDKIYDDYESAKKANVGYAASGTGLGVGVAFLGPSAAMGIATTFGVASTGTAISALSGAAATNAALAWLGGGALAAGGGGMAAGNALLALAGPVGWTIAGLSLLGSGIFFLKSLNEKKKLENIFLLISLRDEKKYQMAIVELNERLSRIADETKKLQEAIINISSFGYDYNSMTEDQQYALGSYVNLMNSATQLLVNPILGLQPNYTDSDLSDFISWNVLGRSLINKSDKYKSLIVYLVNLFWAIQVDDSDMKLFINSLKKNKDFLTEMGLSKDELDEKLIKYIQEAIRRKKNQKKN
;
A
#
# COMPACT_ATOMS: atom_id res chain seq x y z
N MET A 1 26.09 25.45 16.94
CA MET A 1 24.99 24.56 16.49
C MET A 1 24.67 24.91 15.05
N SER A 2 24.78 23.99 14.09
CA SER A 2 24.36 24.28 12.71
C SER A 2 22.84 24.43 12.66
N LYS A 3 22.35 25.40 11.89
CA LYS A 3 20.91 25.65 11.72
C LYS A 3 20.34 24.53 10.85
N GLN A 4 19.46 23.71 11.42
CA GLN A 4 18.82 22.59 10.73
C GLN A 4 18.14 23.06 9.42
N SER A 5 18.36 22.35 8.31
CA SER A 5 17.85 22.75 6.99
C SER A 5 16.32 22.59 6.91
N ASN A 6 15.69 23.21 5.91
CA ASN A 6 14.24 23.04 5.69
C ASN A 6 13.90 21.60 5.31
N LEU A 7 14.80 20.92 4.58
CA LEU A 7 14.65 19.52 4.23
C LEU A 7 14.66 18.65 5.49
N ASP A 8 15.65 18.84 6.37
CA ASP A 8 15.76 18.06 7.62
C ASP A 8 14.50 18.20 8.47
N LYS A 9 13.98 19.43 8.64
CA LYS A 9 12.73 19.68 9.38
C LYS A 9 11.53 18.97 8.76
N SER A 10 11.43 18.97 7.42
CA SER A 10 10.36 18.29 6.69
C SER A 10 10.46 16.77 6.84
N THR A 11 11.68 16.23 6.72
CA THR A 11 11.95 14.80 6.94
C THR A 11 11.62 14.36 8.37
N ASP A 12 11.89 15.18 9.39
CA ASP A 12 11.54 14.88 10.78
C ASP A 12 10.02 14.85 11.02
N ARG A 13 9.28 15.79 10.41
CA ARG A 13 7.80 15.75 10.42
C ARG A 13 7.28 14.50 9.73
N LEU A 14 7.86 14.15 8.59
CA LEU A 14 7.48 12.96 7.83
C LEU A 14 7.69 11.67 8.64
N LYS A 15 8.83 11.56 9.37
CA LYS A 15 9.10 10.47 10.31
C LYS A 15 8.02 10.36 11.38
N ALA A 16 7.64 11.48 11.99
CA ALA A 16 6.59 11.50 13.01
C ALA A 16 5.24 11.04 12.45
N LEU A 17 4.84 11.52 11.27
CA LEU A 17 3.60 11.10 10.62
C LEU A 17 3.59 9.61 10.27
N ILE A 18 4.67 9.09 9.71
CA ILE A 18 4.79 7.65 9.39
C ILE A 18 4.69 6.81 10.65
N SER A 19 5.28 7.24 11.77
CA SER A 19 5.14 6.56 13.06
C SER A 19 3.67 6.49 13.52
N ILE A 20 2.93 7.60 13.39
CA ILE A 20 1.50 7.65 13.72
C ILE A 20 0.69 6.71 12.81
N VAL A 21 0.92 6.79 11.49
CA VAL A 21 0.24 5.92 10.51
C VAL A 21 0.49 4.45 10.83
N ASN A 22 1.73 4.05 11.09
CA ASN A 22 2.06 2.66 11.44
C ASN A 22 1.33 2.19 12.70
N LYS A 23 1.21 3.05 13.72
CA LYS A 23 0.45 2.74 14.94
C LYS A 23 -1.03 2.51 14.64
N LEU A 24 -1.65 3.40 13.86
CA LEU A 24 -3.06 3.31 13.49
C LEU A 24 -3.34 2.07 12.64
N ILE A 25 -2.44 1.72 11.73
CA ILE A 25 -2.56 0.50 10.93
C ILE A 25 -2.50 -0.76 11.80
N ASN A 26 -1.62 -0.78 12.80
CA ASN A 26 -1.55 -1.89 13.75
C ASN A 26 -2.85 -2.03 14.55
N GLU A 27 -3.41 -0.91 15.02
CA GLU A 27 -4.71 -0.91 15.69
C GLU A 27 -5.82 -1.39 14.76
N LEU A 28 -5.81 -0.94 13.50
CA LEU A 28 -6.78 -1.34 12.49
C LEU A 28 -6.76 -2.84 12.25
N GLY A 29 -5.59 -3.47 12.15
CA GLY A 29 -5.48 -4.93 12.01
C GLY A 29 -6.15 -5.70 13.16
N VAL A 30 -6.00 -5.24 14.41
CA VAL A 30 -6.67 -5.84 15.58
C VAL A 30 -8.19 -5.67 15.50
N ARG A 31 -8.66 -4.47 15.12
CA ARG A 31 -10.09 -4.18 14.98
C ARG A 31 -10.74 -4.97 13.83
N ASP A 32 -10.04 -5.11 12.72
CA ASP A 32 -10.48 -5.88 11.56
C ASP A 32 -10.64 -7.36 11.90
N GLU A 33 -9.74 -7.94 12.70
CA GLU A 33 -9.87 -9.34 13.16
C GLU A 33 -11.14 -9.53 14.04
N ILE A 34 -11.41 -8.61 14.96
CA ILE A 34 -12.64 -8.63 15.77
C ILE A 34 -13.88 -8.51 14.88
N LEU A 35 -13.87 -7.59 13.91
CA LEU A 35 -14.97 -7.41 12.96
C LEU A 35 -15.20 -8.67 12.13
N TYR A 36 -14.14 -9.27 11.58
CA TYR A 36 -14.21 -10.52 10.83
C TYR A 36 -14.83 -11.66 11.65
N ASN A 37 -14.39 -11.82 12.90
CA ASN A 37 -14.92 -12.85 13.80
C ASN A 37 -16.41 -12.62 14.09
N THR A 38 -16.81 -11.37 14.33
CA THR A 38 -18.20 -10.98 14.55
C THR A 38 -19.07 -11.25 13.32
N LEU A 39 -18.60 -10.86 12.13
CA LEU A 39 -19.23 -11.18 10.85
C LEU A 39 -19.38 -12.68 10.63
N SER A 40 -18.39 -13.48 11.05
CA SER A 40 -18.42 -14.94 10.93
C SER A 40 -19.50 -15.58 11.82
N ILE A 41 -19.72 -15.02 13.02
CA ILE A 41 -20.73 -15.51 13.97
C ILE A 41 -22.13 -15.25 13.42
N ILE A 42 -22.45 -14.02 13.03
CA ILE A 42 -23.77 -13.69 12.49
C ILE A 42 -24.07 -14.47 11.21
N GLN A 43 -23.07 -14.60 10.34
CA GLN A 43 -23.11 -15.45 9.15
C GLN A 43 -23.49 -16.89 9.49
N SER A 44 -22.88 -17.49 10.52
CA SER A 44 -23.21 -18.84 10.96
C SER A 44 -24.64 -18.96 11.51
N GLN A 45 -25.20 -17.90 12.10
CA GLN A 45 -26.60 -17.89 12.53
C GLN A 45 -27.56 -17.81 11.34
N ILE A 46 -27.26 -16.94 10.36
CA ILE A 46 -28.05 -16.82 9.13
C ILE A 46 -28.01 -18.10 8.29
N ASP A 47 -26.85 -18.76 8.20
CA ASP A 47 -26.69 -20.06 7.49
C ASP A 47 -27.66 -21.15 7.98
N LYS A 48 -28.18 -21.04 9.21
CA LYS A 48 -29.15 -22.00 9.79
C LYS A 48 -30.60 -21.72 9.40
N ILE A 49 -30.89 -20.55 8.84
CA ILE A 49 -32.25 -20.12 8.50
C ILE A 49 -32.60 -20.66 7.11
N ARG A 50 -33.67 -21.45 7.03
CA ARG A 50 -34.19 -22.01 5.77
C ARG A 50 -35.17 -21.04 5.12
N ASN A 51 -35.41 -21.23 3.83
CA ASN A 51 -36.39 -20.48 3.03
C ASN A 51 -36.14 -18.96 2.95
N VAL A 52 -34.89 -18.52 3.12
CA VAL A 52 -34.51 -17.11 2.92
C VAL A 52 -34.72 -16.72 1.44
N PRO A 53 -35.27 -15.53 1.15
CA PRO A 53 -35.46 -15.05 -0.22
C PRO A 53 -34.17 -15.07 -1.06
N SER A 54 -34.31 -15.39 -2.36
CA SER A 54 -33.17 -15.65 -3.26
C SER A 54 -32.24 -14.44 -3.45
N ASP A 55 -32.77 -13.22 -3.47
CA ASP A 55 -32.02 -11.98 -3.57
C ASP A 55 -31.14 -11.72 -2.33
N THR A 56 -31.68 -12.01 -1.15
CA THR A 56 -30.96 -11.97 0.13
C THR A 56 -29.87 -13.03 0.16
N LEU A 57 -30.16 -14.23 -0.35
CA LEU A 57 -29.18 -15.33 -0.43
C LEU A 57 -27.98 -14.98 -1.33
N LEU A 58 -28.22 -14.37 -2.50
CA LEU A 58 -27.15 -13.94 -3.41
C LEU A 58 -26.24 -12.89 -2.76
N THR A 59 -26.84 -11.89 -2.12
CA THR A 59 -26.10 -10.83 -1.42
C THR A 59 -25.24 -11.42 -0.32
N TYR A 60 -25.84 -12.30 0.48
CA TYR A 60 -25.18 -12.98 1.58
C TYR A 60 -24.00 -13.89 1.12
N GLN A 61 -24.17 -14.64 0.02
CA GLN A 61 -23.11 -15.47 -0.55
C GLN A 61 -21.92 -14.62 -1.02
N ARG A 62 -22.17 -13.51 -1.71
CA ARG A 62 -21.12 -12.56 -2.11
C ARG A 62 -20.34 -12.04 -0.89
N ILE A 63 -21.04 -11.63 0.17
CA ILE A 63 -20.41 -11.16 1.42
C ILE A 63 -19.52 -12.26 2.03
N LYS A 64 -19.98 -13.51 2.01
CA LYS A 64 -19.21 -14.68 2.49
C LYS A 64 -17.90 -14.82 1.73
N GLU A 65 -17.97 -14.76 0.40
CA GLU A 65 -16.81 -14.92 -0.50
C GLU A 65 -15.79 -13.80 -0.30
N GLU A 66 -16.23 -12.54 -0.27
CA GLU A 66 -15.38 -11.37 -0.03
C GLU A 66 -14.64 -11.49 1.31
N ARG A 67 -15.37 -11.81 2.39
CA ARG A 67 -14.84 -11.98 3.74
C ARG A 67 -13.83 -13.13 3.84
N LEU A 68 -14.13 -14.28 3.24
CA LEU A 68 -13.22 -15.44 3.26
C LEU A 68 -11.96 -15.17 2.41
N SER A 69 -12.11 -14.48 1.28
CA SER A 69 -10.98 -14.04 0.46
C SER A 69 -10.05 -13.14 1.27
N TRP A 70 -10.62 -12.14 1.96
CA TRP A 70 -9.88 -11.24 2.84
C TRP A 70 -9.10 -11.99 3.93
N LYS A 71 -9.75 -12.90 4.67
CA LYS A 71 -9.08 -13.64 5.76
C LYS A 71 -7.97 -14.55 5.28
N LYS A 72 -8.18 -15.25 4.17
CA LYS A 72 -7.15 -16.08 3.54
C LYS A 72 -5.87 -15.29 3.26
N GLN A 73 -6.01 -14.01 2.91
CA GLN A 73 -4.87 -13.14 2.67
C GLN A 73 -4.20 -12.68 3.94
N VAL A 74 -4.99 -12.27 4.94
CA VAL A 74 -4.46 -11.92 6.27
C VAL A 74 -3.68 -13.08 6.89
N ASP A 75 -4.19 -14.31 6.76
CA ASP A 75 -3.50 -15.50 7.26
C ASP A 75 -2.22 -15.79 6.49
N LYS A 76 -2.27 -15.70 5.15
CA LYS A 76 -1.07 -15.89 4.31
C LYS A 76 0.04 -14.89 4.68
N ILE A 77 -0.31 -13.62 4.88
CA ILE A 77 0.62 -12.59 5.33
C ILE A 77 1.27 -12.98 6.66
N TYR A 78 0.45 -13.43 7.60
CA TYR A 78 0.92 -13.75 8.94
C TYR A 78 1.86 -14.96 8.91
N ASP A 79 1.53 -15.97 8.10
CA ASP A 79 2.37 -17.14 7.86
C ASP A 79 3.68 -16.77 7.16
N ASP A 80 3.63 -15.89 6.16
CA ASP A 80 4.81 -15.35 5.47
C ASP A 80 5.68 -14.52 6.45
N TYR A 81 5.08 -13.85 7.42
CA TYR A 81 5.77 -13.15 8.51
C TYR A 81 6.48 -14.07 9.48
N GLU A 82 5.77 -15.06 10.01
CA GLU A 82 6.37 -16.02 10.94
C GLU A 82 7.45 -16.87 10.25
N SER A 83 7.28 -17.20 8.97
CA SER A 83 8.29 -17.89 8.16
C SER A 83 9.55 -17.05 7.95
N ALA A 84 9.40 -15.78 7.54
CA ALA A 84 10.52 -14.87 7.34
C ALA A 84 11.26 -14.55 8.66
N LYS A 85 10.51 -14.37 9.76
CA LYS A 85 11.06 -14.18 11.10
C LYS A 85 11.93 -15.37 11.51
N LYS A 86 11.45 -16.61 11.35
CA LYS A 86 12.21 -17.84 11.65
C LYS A 86 13.47 -17.96 10.78
N ALA A 87 13.41 -17.60 9.50
CA ALA A 87 14.58 -17.56 8.62
C ALA A 87 15.61 -16.49 9.05
N ASN A 88 15.15 -15.34 9.54
CA ASN A 88 16.01 -14.26 10.03
C ASN A 88 16.62 -14.50 11.42
N VAL A 89 16.10 -15.42 12.25
CA VAL A 89 16.79 -15.87 13.47
C VAL A 89 18.15 -16.52 13.12
N GLY A 90 18.27 -17.15 11.96
CA GLY A 90 19.55 -17.63 11.43
C GLY A 90 20.54 -16.52 11.03
N TYR A 91 20.04 -15.33 10.67
CA TYR A 91 20.86 -14.16 10.32
C TYR A 91 21.20 -13.28 11.54
N ALA A 92 20.37 -13.26 12.59
CA ALA A 92 20.71 -12.54 13.83
C ALA A 92 21.90 -13.15 14.57
N ALA A 93 22.19 -14.45 14.38
CA ALA A 93 23.37 -15.11 14.91
C ALA A 93 24.69 -14.70 14.23
N SER A 94 24.65 -13.96 13.10
CA SER A 94 25.86 -13.53 12.35
C SER A 94 26.31 -12.09 12.64
N GLY A 95 25.68 -11.38 13.60
CA GLY A 95 26.21 -10.14 14.18
C GLY A 95 26.06 -8.85 13.36
N THR A 96 25.28 -8.83 12.28
CA THR A 96 25.10 -7.64 11.42
C THR A 96 23.84 -6.80 11.74
N GLY A 97 23.18 -7.05 12.87
CA GLY A 97 21.95 -6.34 13.27
C GLY A 97 22.19 -4.85 13.56
N LEU A 98 21.80 -3.99 12.61
CA LEU A 98 21.85 -2.53 12.73
C LEU A 98 20.97 -2.05 13.90
N GLY A 99 21.59 -1.28 14.80
CA GLY A 99 20.98 -0.79 16.03
C GLY A 99 20.02 0.40 15.86
N VAL A 100 19.28 0.61 16.95
CA VAL A 100 18.46 1.78 17.35
C VAL A 100 17.04 1.87 16.77
N GLY A 101 16.07 1.39 17.56
CA GLY A 101 15.06 2.29 18.15
C GLY A 101 13.69 2.45 17.48
N VAL A 102 13.27 1.60 16.55
CA VAL A 102 11.86 1.53 16.11
C VAL A 102 11.44 0.07 16.09
N ALA A 103 10.28 -0.26 16.68
CA ALA A 103 9.72 -1.61 16.59
C ALA A 103 9.44 -1.92 15.11
N PHE A 104 10.41 -2.58 14.46
CA PHE A 104 10.36 -2.87 13.04
C PHE A 104 9.33 -3.96 12.78
N LEU A 105 8.22 -3.55 12.18
CA LEU A 105 7.38 -4.43 11.39
C LEU A 105 8.22 -4.85 10.18
N GLY A 106 8.80 -6.06 10.24
CA GLY A 106 9.65 -6.60 9.17
C GLY A 106 8.93 -6.70 7.81
N PRO A 107 9.63 -7.09 6.73
CA PRO A 107 9.11 -7.12 5.37
C PRO A 107 7.72 -7.76 5.21
N SER A 108 7.41 -8.78 6.01
CA SER A 108 6.11 -9.44 5.93
C SER A 108 4.97 -8.72 6.65
N ALA A 109 5.25 -7.91 7.68
CA ALA A 109 4.23 -7.04 8.27
C ALA A 109 3.90 -5.86 7.33
N ALA A 110 4.88 -5.41 6.54
CA ALA A 110 4.64 -4.53 5.41
C ALA A 110 3.77 -5.19 4.34
N MET A 111 4.06 -6.46 3.99
CA MET A 111 3.19 -7.24 3.09
C MET A 111 1.77 -7.36 3.62
N GLY A 112 1.63 -7.46 4.94
CA GLY A 112 0.36 -7.43 5.63
C GLY A 112 -0.48 -6.22 5.29
N ILE A 113 0.16 -5.08 5.49
CA ILE A 113 -0.47 -3.78 5.34
C ILE A 113 -0.78 -3.51 3.87
N ALA A 114 0.13 -3.88 2.97
CA ALA A 114 -0.08 -3.74 1.53
C ALA A 114 -1.20 -4.61 0.99
N THR A 115 -1.30 -5.86 1.46
CA THR A 115 -2.36 -6.75 1.01
C THR A 115 -3.71 -6.34 1.61
N THR A 116 -3.76 -5.96 2.88
CA THR A 116 -5.03 -5.59 3.55
C THR A 116 -5.53 -4.21 3.13
N PHE A 117 -4.64 -3.23 2.94
CA PHE A 117 -5.02 -1.83 2.74
C PHE A 117 -4.64 -1.26 1.38
N GLY A 118 -3.90 -2.00 0.55
CA GLY A 118 -3.53 -1.56 -0.78
C GLY A 118 -4.57 -1.89 -1.84
N VAL A 119 -4.54 -1.19 -2.97
CA VAL A 119 -5.19 -1.61 -4.20
C VAL A 119 -4.17 -2.20 -5.16
N ALA A 120 -4.58 -3.27 -5.82
CA ALA A 120 -3.89 -3.79 -6.97
C ALA A 120 -3.96 -2.76 -8.10
N SER A 121 -3.11 -2.94 -9.08
CA SER A 121 -3.01 -2.02 -10.22
C SER A 121 -4.32 -1.89 -11.02
N THR A 122 -5.19 -2.90 -10.98
CA THR A 122 -6.54 -2.88 -11.58
C THR A 122 -7.57 -2.05 -10.80
N GLY A 123 -7.19 -1.43 -9.67
CA GLY A 123 -8.11 -0.72 -8.77
C GLY A 123 -8.89 -1.66 -7.84
N THR A 124 -8.73 -2.97 -8.00
CA THR A 124 -9.26 -3.98 -7.07
C THR A 124 -8.50 -3.87 -5.76
N ALA A 125 -9.18 -3.85 -4.61
CA ALA A 125 -8.50 -3.96 -3.33
C ALA A 125 -7.62 -5.22 -3.33
N ILE A 126 -6.36 -5.11 -2.90
CA ILE A 126 -5.46 -6.26 -2.88
C ILE A 126 -6.08 -7.34 -2.02
N SER A 127 -6.75 -6.93 -0.93
CA SER A 127 -7.55 -7.72 0.00
C SER A 127 -8.75 -8.45 -0.63
N ALA A 128 -9.05 -8.24 -1.91
CA ALA A 128 -10.03 -9.02 -2.67
C ALA A 128 -9.37 -10.03 -3.64
N LEU A 129 -8.05 -9.99 -3.82
CA LEU A 129 -7.29 -10.92 -4.66
C LEU A 129 -6.87 -12.17 -3.88
N SER A 130 -6.30 -13.19 -4.53
CA SER A 130 -5.76 -14.34 -3.78
C SER A 130 -4.51 -14.93 -4.41
N GLY A 131 -3.80 -15.77 -3.65
CA GLY A 131 -2.66 -16.53 -4.15
C GLY A 131 -1.49 -15.65 -4.59
N ALA A 132 -0.91 -15.96 -5.76
CA ALA A 132 0.20 -15.20 -6.32
C ALA A 132 -0.21 -13.78 -6.72
N ALA A 133 -1.47 -13.55 -7.10
CA ALA A 133 -1.96 -12.24 -7.50
C ALA A 133 -1.97 -11.26 -6.31
N ALA A 134 -2.46 -11.68 -5.15
CA ALA A 134 -2.46 -10.85 -3.92
C ALA A 134 -1.03 -10.53 -3.47
N THR A 135 -0.15 -11.53 -3.43
CA THR A 135 1.27 -11.34 -3.08
C THR A 135 1.98 -10.42 -4.05
N ASN A 136 1.80 -10.60 -5.35
CA ASN A 136 2.43 -9.74 -6.36
C ASN A 136 1.87 -8.31 -6.30
N ALA A 137 0.58 -8.14 -6.06
CA ALA A 137 -0.03 -6.82 -5.91
C ALA A 137 0.44 -6.12 -4.61
N ALA A 138 0.58 -6.85 -3.50
CA ALA A 138 1.10 -6.33 -2.25
C ALA A 138 2.58 -5.93 -2.36
N LEU A 139 3.38 -6.76 -3.02
CA LEU A 139 4.77 -6.47 -3.35
C LEU A 139 4.90 -5.25 -4.29
N ALA A 140 4.00 -5.14 -5.27
CA ALA A 140 3.91 -3.97 -6.16
C ALA A 140 3.52 -2.71 -5.40
N TRP A 141 2.64 -2.84 -4.41
CA TRP A 141 2.19 -1.73 -3.56
C TRP A 141 3.28 -1.24 -2.61
N LEU A 142 4.01 -2.14 -1.94
CA LEU A 142 5.16 -1.79 -1.09
C LEU A 142 6.37 -1.27 -1.87
N GLY A 143 6.56 -1.80 -3.07
CA GLY A 143 7.71 -1.51 -3.92
C GLY A 143 7.49 -0.39 -4.94
N GLY A 144 6.30 0.21 -4.99
CA GLY A 144 5.96 1.20 -6.02
C GLY A 144 6.17 0.68 -7.44
N GLY A 145 5.59 -0.47 -7.79
CA GLY A 145 5.55 -1.01 -9.15
C GLY A 145 5.96 -2.46 -9.26
N ALA A 146 7.21 -2.78 -9.60
CA ALA A 146 7.54 -4.16 -10.00
C ALA A 146 8.92 -4.66 -9.53
N LEU A 147 9.56 -3.98 -8.57
CA LEU A 147 10.94 -4.33 -8.21
C LEU A 147 11.03 -5.61 -7.34
N ALA A 148 9.96 -6.00 -6.67
CA ALA A 148 9.94 -7.17 -5.81
C ALA A 148 9.78 -8.51 -6.57
N ALA A 149 9.44 -8.51 -7.86
CA ALA A 149 9.14 -9.73 -8.62
C ALA A 149 10.35 -10.39 -9.32
N GLY A 150 11.59 -10.02 -9.00
CA GLY A 150 12.76 -10.67 -9.59
C GLY A 150 14.06 -10.48 -8.82
N GLY A 151 14.41 -11.49 -8.01
CA GLY A 151 15.75 -11.85 -7.49
C GLY A 151 16.60 -10.79 -6.75
N GLY A 152 16.76 -9.60 -7.31
CA GLY A 152 17.54 -8.48 -6.74
C GLY A 152 16.71 -7.48 -5.93
N GLY A 153 15.44 -7.23 -6.29
CA GLY A 153 14.65 -6.21 -5.58
C GLY A 153 13.97 -6.67 -4.29
N MET A 154 14.04 -7.96 -3.95
CA MET A 154 13.78 -8.42 -2.57
C MET A 154 14.85 -7.89 -1.60
N ALA A 155 16.11 -7.74 -2.03
CA ALA A 155 17.17 -7.20 -1.17
C ALA A 155 17.01 -5.69 -0.94
N ALA A 156 16.74 -4.93 -2.00
CA ALA A 156 16.48 -3.48 -1.90
C ALA A 156 15.16 -3.18 -1.19
N GLY A 157 14.10 -3.93 -1.48
CA GLY A 157 12.82 -3.85 -0.76
C GLY A 157 13.00 -4.19 0.72
N ASN A 158 13.76 -5.23 1.06
CA ASN A 158 14.08 -5.57 2.44
C ASN A 158 14.93 -4.50 3.13
N ALA A 159 15.88 -3.86 2.44
CA ALA A 159 16.67 -2.75 3.01
C ALA A 159 15.82 -1.50 3.27
N LEU A 160 14.94 -1.15 2.33
CA LEU A 160 14.00 -0.02 2.44
C LEU A 160 12.95 -0.25 3.53
N LEU A 161 12.42 -1.47 3.62
CA LEU A 161 11.45 -1.92 4.63
C LEU A 161 12.10 -2.10 6.01
N ALA A 162 13.35 -2.57 6.08
CA ALA A 162 14.13 -2.70 7.31
C ALA A 162 14.70 -1.38 7.83
N LEU A 163 14.54 -0.27 7.10
CA LEU A 163 14.95 1.06 7.55
C LEU A 163 13.79 2.01 7.89
N ALA A 164 12.54 1.73 7.49
CA ALA A 164 11.44 2.67 7.76
C ALA A 164 10.05 2.07 8.08
N GLY A 165 9.88 0.75 8.08
CA GLY A 165 8.59 0.10 8.34
C GLY A 165 7.63 0.14 7.13
N PRO A 166 6.36 -0.27 7.30
CA PRO A 166 5.47 -0.67 6.21
C PRO A 166 5.03 0.49 5.30
N VAL A 167 5.05 1.72 5.84
CA VAL A 167 4.68 2.94 5.11
C VAL A 167 5.89 3.87 4.91
N GLY A 168 7.07 3.49 5.40
CA GLY A 168 8.25 4.36 5.46
C GLY A 168 9.14 4.38 4.22
N TRP A 169 8.74 3.70 3.15
CA TRP A 169 9.50 3.62 1.89
C TRP A 169 9.90 5.00 1.35
N THR A 170 9.10 6.04 1.58
CA THR A 170 9.45 7.42 1.21
C THR A 170 10.72 7.88 1.93
N ILE A 171 10.86 7.69 3.24
CA ILE A 171 12.02 8.18 3.99
C ILE A 171 13.28 7.41 3.59
N ALA A 172 13.18 6.09 3.53
CA ALA A 172 14.31 5.26 3.15
C ALA A 172 14.70 5.54 1.68
N GLY A 173 13.73 5.81 0.82
CA GLY A 173 13.95 6.19 -0.58
C GLY A 173 14.62 7.54 -0.69
N LEU A 174 14.14 8.54 0.04
CA LEU A 174 14.77 9.86 0.12
C LEU A 174 16.20 9.79 0.65
N SER A 175 16.47 8.91 1.61
CA SER A 175 17.82 8.72 2.18
C SER A 175 18.76 8.08 1.16
N LEU A 176 18.31 7.00 0.50
CA LEU A 176 19.05 6.33 -0.57
C LEU A 176 19.34 7.29 -1.72
N LEU A 177 18.31 7.96 -2.26
CA LEU A 177 18.45 8.91 -3.36
C LEU A 177 19.30 10.13 -2.96
N GLY A 178 19.08 10.64 -1.74
CA GLY A 178 19.72 11.82 -1.18
C GLY A 178 21.23 11.66 -0.95
N SER A 179 21.71 10.43 -0.73
CA SER A 179 23.16 10.16 -0.67
C SER A 179 23.89 10.57 -1.97
N GLY A 180 23.18 10.59 -3.10
CA GLY A 180 23.66 11.12 -4.39
C GLY A 180 24.13 12.58 -4.34
N ILE A 181 23.59 13.38 -3.41
CA ILE A 181 23.94 14.80 -3.24
C ILE A 181 25.42 14.96 -2.84
N PHE A 182 25.99 14.01 -2.09
CA PHE A 182 27.39 14.08 -1.64
C PHE A 182 28.39 14.05 -2.80
N PHE A 183 28.02 13.46 -3.94
CA PHE A 183 28.87 13.38 -5.14
C PHE A 183 28.82 14.64 -6.01
N LEU A 184 28.00 15.64 -5.66
CA LEU A 184 27.95 16.92 -6.37
C LEU A 184 28.98 17.91 -5.84
N LYS A 185 29.65 18.60 -6.76
CA LYS A 185 30.64 19.64 -6.42
C LYS A 185 30.02 21.04 -6.32
N SER A 186 28.96 21.30 -7.09
CA SER A 186 28.32 22.62 -7.14
C SER A 186 27.34 22.81 -5.98
N LEU A 187 27.51 23.89 -5.21
CA LEU A 187 26.56 24.27 -4.15
C LEU A 187 25.16 24.57 -4.71
N ASN A 188 25.07 25.12 -5.93
CA ASN A 188 23.80 25.41 -6.57
C ASN A 188 23.05 24.12 -6.95
N GLU A 189 23.78 23.12 -7.46
CA GLU A 189 23.21 21.81 -7.78
C GLU A 189 22.72 21.09 -6.51
N LYS A 190 23.47 21.17 -5.40
CA LYS A 190 23.04 20.62 -4.11
C LYS A 190 21.71 21.23 -3.64
N LYS A 191 21.61 22.57 -3.68
CA LYS A 191 20.37 23.28 -3.30
C LYS A 191 19.17 22.90 -4.18
N LYS A 192 19.37 22.71 -5.49
CA LYS A 192 18.33 22.24 -6.41
C LYS A 192 17.84 20.85 -6.03
N LEU A 193 18.73 19.90 -5.76
CA LEU A 193 18.32 18.57 -5.31
C LEU A 193 17.64 18.58 -3.93
N GLU A 194 18.18 19.34 -2.97
CA GLU A 194 17.53 19.53 -1.67
C GLU A 194 16.10 20.06 -1.82
N ASN A 195 15.87 20.99 -2.76
CA ASN A 195 14.54 21.50 -3.06
C ASN A 195 13.62 20.42 -3.66
N ILE A 196 14.10 19.58 -4.58
CA ILE A 196 13.32 18.45 -5.11
C ILE A 196 12.91 17.51 -3.96
N PHE A 197 13.86 17.13 -3.09
CA PHE A 197 13.57 16.26 -1.94
C PHE A 197 12.61 16.91 -0.93
N LEU A 198 12.70 18.24 -0.76
CA LEU A 198 11.75 18.98 0.07
C LEU A 198 10.34 18.94 -0.51
N LEU A 199 10.19 19.15 -1.82
CA LEU A 199 8.89 19.06 -2.50
C LEU A 199 8.26 17.66 -2.37
N ILE A 200 9.07 16.61 -2.53
CA ILE A 200 8.64 15.22 -2.30
C ILE A 200 8.15 15.04 -0.87
N SER A 201 8.96 15.48 0.11
CA SER A 201 8.64 15.36 1.54
C SER A 201 7.34 16.09 1.91
N LEU A 202 7.14 17.32 1.41
CA LEU A 202 5.94 18.12 1.66
C LEU A 202 4.68 17.51 1.02
N ARG A 203 4.80 16.89 -0.16
CA ARG A 203 3.69 16.15 -0.77
C ARG A 203 3.30 14.94 0.08
N ASP A 204 4.29 14.17 0.52
CA ASP A 204 4.04 12.94 1.27
C ASP A 204 3.55 13.24 2.70
N GLU A 205 3.97 14.37 3.28
CA GLU A 205 3.40 14.92 4.53
C GLU A 205 1.86 15.05 4.42
N LYS A 206 1.38 15.67 3.34
CA LYS A 206 -0.06 15.82 3.08
C LYS A 206 -0.76 14.47 2.88
N LYS A 207 -0.11 13.53 2.18
CA LYS A 207 -0.67 12.18 1.99
C LYS A 207 -0.84 11.44 3.31
N TYR A 208 0.16 11.46 4.18
CA TYR A 208 0.06 10.79 5.47
C TYR A 208 -0.92 11.49 6.41
N GLN A 209 -1.04 12.82 6.37
CA GLN A 209 -2.10 13.53 7.10
C GLN A 209 -3.49 13.06 6.65
N MET A 210 -3.74 12.92 5.35
CA MET A 210 -5.02 12.38 4.85
C MET A 210 -5.21 10.92 5.26
N ALA A 211 -4.18 10.09 5.16
CA ALA A 211 -4.24 8.70 5.60
C ALA A 211 -4.58 8.56 7.09
N ILE A 212 -4.04 9.44 7.95
CA ILE A 212 -4.37 9.46 9.39
C ILE A 212 -5.85 9.75 9.61
N VAL A 213 -6.43 10.71 8.89
CA VAL A 213 -7.86 11.03 9.00
C VAL A 213 -8.71 9.82 8.57
N GLU A 214 -8.40 9.22 7.43
CA GLU A 214 -9.10 8.06 6.89
C GLU A 214 -9.02 6.83 7.81
N LEU A 215 -7.83 6.55 8.37
CA LEU A 215 -7.62 5.46 9.32
C LEU A 215 -8.45 5.66 10.60
N ASN A 216 -8.48 6.87 11.16
CA ASN A 216 -9.29 7.16 12.34
C ASN A 216 -10.79 7.03 12.06
N GLU A 217 -11.27 7.52 10.92
CA GLU A 217 -12.66 7.36 10.53
C GLU A 217 -13.03 5.88 10.39
N ARG A 218 -12.18 5.08 9.72
CA ARG A 218 -12.40 3.65 9.56
C ARG A 218 -12.40 2.92 10.91
N LEU A 219 -11.46 3.22 11.81
CA LEU A 219 -11.43 2.66 13.16
C LEU A 219 -12.72 2.95 13.93
N SER A 220 -13.23 4.19 13.85
CA SER A 220 -14.50 4.56 14.48
C SER A 220 -15.68 3.78 13.89
N ARG A 221 -15.77 3.70 12.55
CA ARG A 221 -16.83 2.96 11.87
C ARG A 221 -16.79 1.46 12.20
N ILE A 222 -15.61 0.85 12.24
CA ILE A 222 -15.47 -0.57 12.63
C ILE A 222 -15.97 -0.78 14.06
N ALA A 223 -15.63 0.09 14.99
CA ALA A 223 -16.11 -0.01 16.37
C ALA A 223 -17.64 0.05 16.44
N ASP A 224 -18.24 1.03 15.76
CA ASP A 224 -19.70 1.22 15.73
C ASP A 224 -20.43 0.06 15.05
N GLU A 225 -19.96 -0.39 13.88
CA GLU A 225 -20.57 -1.48 13.13
C GLU A 225 -20.38 -2.83 13.83
N THR A 226 -19.25 -3.07 14.49
CA THR A 226 -19.04 -4.27 15.31
C THR A 226 -20.07 -4.34 16.44
N LYS A 227 -20.35 -3.23 17.12
CA LYS A 227 -21.36 -3.18 18.18
C LYS A 227 -22.76 -3.51 17.64
N LYS A 228 -23.14 -2.90 16.52
CA LYS A 228 -24.43 -3.17 15.85
C LYS A 228 -24.55 -4.64 15.42
N LEU A 229 -23.47 -5.25 14.93
CA LEU A 229 -23.44 -6.67 14.58
C LEU A 229 -23.60 -7.56 15.82
N GLN A 230 -23.00 -7.21 16.95
CA GLN A 230 -23.19 -7.94 18.21
C GLN A 230 -24.64 -7.88 18.69
N GLU A 231 -25.29 -6.72 18.59
CA GLU A 231 -26.72 -6.57 18.88
C GLU A 231 -27.58 -7.42 17.92
N ALA A 232 -27.24 -7.43 16.62
CA ALA A 232 -27.90 -8.27 15.63
C ALA A 232 -27.74 -9.78 15.91
N ILE A 233 -26.55 -10.22 16.36
CA ILE A 233 -26.26 -11.61 16.76
C ILE A 233 -27.15 -12.06 17.93
N ILE A 234 -27.37 -11.16 18.90
CA ILE A 234 -28.26 -11.44 20.03
C ILE A 234 -29.69 -11.54 19.53
N ASN A 235 -30.15 -10.60 18.71
CA ASN A 235 -31.53 -10.54 18.26
C ASN A 235 -31.91 -11.73 17.36
N ILE A 236 -31.07 -12.06 16.37
CA ILE A 236 -31.34 -13.14 15.40
C ILE A 236 -31.48 -14.52 16.07
N SER A 237 -30.88 -14.71 17.25
CA SER A 237 -31.01 -15.97 18.01
C SER A 237 -32.48 -16.29 18.39
N SER A 238 -33.36 -15.28 18.38
CA SER A 238 -34.78 -15.42 18.69
C SER A 238 -35.69 -15.68 17.47
N PHE A 239 -35.16 -15.62 16.23
CA PHE A 239 -35.99 -15.61 15.02
C PHE A 239 -36.45 -17.01 14.57
N GLY A 240 -35.85 -18.08 15.10
CA GLY A 240 -36.07 -19.44 14.62
C GLY A 240 -35.34 -19.77 13.31
N TYR A 241 -35.57 -20.96 12.76
CA TYR A 241 -34.80 -21.52 11.63
C TYR A 241 -35.57 -21.60 10.30
N ASP A 242 -36.73 -20.97 10.21
CA ASP A 242 -37.55 -20.92 9.00
C ASP A 242 -38.04 -19.49 8.76
N TYR A 243 -37.54 -18.85 7.70
CA TYR A 243 -37.87 -17.48 7.34
C TYR A 243 -39.38 -17.26 7.15
N ASN A 244 -40.08 -18.24 6.56
CA ASN A 244 -41.51 -18.13 6.31
C ASN A 244 -42.36 -18.18 7.59
N SER A 245 -41.76 -18.62 8.71
CA SER A 245 -42.39 -18.64 10.02
C SER A 245 -42.07 -17.40 10.86
N MET A 246 -41.24 -16.48 10.34
CA MET A 246 -40.90 -15.23 11.01
C MET A 246 -42.01 -14.19 10.86
N THR A 247 -42.11 -13.30 11.84
CA THR A 247 -42.92 -12.08 11.72
C THR A 247 -42.34 -11.13 10.67
N GLU A 248 -43.16 -10.22 10.13
CA GLU A 248 -42.69 -9.20 9.18
C GLU A 248 -41.51 -8.39 9.74
N ASP A 249 -41.59 -7.97 11.01
CA ASP A 249 -40.50 -7.24 11.68
C ASP A 249 -39.19 -8.04 11.72
N GLN A 250 -39.25 -9.34 11.99
CA GLN A 250 -38.09 -10.22 11.98
C GLN A 250 -37.51 -10.39 10.57
N GLN A 251 -38.36 -10.48 9.55
CA GLN A 251 -37.94 -10.54 8.15
C GLN A 251 -37.24 -9.24 7.72
N TYR A 252 -37.81 -8.08 8.05
CA TYR A 252 -37.18 -6.77 7.80
C TYR A 252 -35.85 -6.60 8.57
N ALA A 253 -35.80 -7.04 9.83
CA ALA A 253 -34.59 -7.01 10.62
C ALA A 253 -33.49 -7.89 10.00
N LEU A 254 -33.82 -9.09 9.52
CA LEU A 254 -32.87 -9.98 8.84
C LEU A 254 -32.27 -9.32 7.60
N GLY A 255 -33.10 -8.69 6.75
CA GLY A 255 -32.62 -7.94 5.59
C GLY A 255 -31.69 -6.78 5.98
N SER A 256 -32.03 -6.06 7.06
CA SER A 256 -31.19 -4.99 7.60
C SER A 256 -29.84 -5.50 8.12
N TYR A 257 -29.80 -6.70 8.72
CA TYR A 257 -28.56 -7.34 9.16
C TYR A 257 -27.67 -7.73 7.98
N VAL A 258 -28.24 -8.24 6.89
CA VAL A 258 -27.47 -8.54 5.68
C VAL A 258 -26.86 -7.26 5.08
N ASN A 259 -27.60 -6.15 5.08
CA ASN A 259 -27.07 -4.85 4.65
C ASN A 259 -25.95 -4.34 5.57
N LEU A 260 -26.12 -4.49 6.89
CA LEU A 260 -25.07 -4.16 7.86
C LEU A 260 -23.83 -5.01 7.66
N MET A 261 -24.00 -6.32 7.45
CA MET A 261 -22.89 -7.24 7.13
C MET A 261 -22.16 -6.82 5.85
N ASN A 262 -22.90 -6.35 4.82
CA ASN A 262 -22.29 -5.84 3.61
C ASN A 262 -21.42 -4.61 3.88
N SER A 263 -21.97 -3.60 4.58
CA SER A 263 -21.23 -2.38 4.97
C SER A 263 -19.96 -2.73 5.74
N ALA A 264 -20.09 -3.59 6.75
CA ALA A 264 -18.98 -4.02 7.59
C ALA A 264 -17.92 -4.79 6.81
N THR A 265 -18.31 -5.63 5.87
CA THR A 265 -17.35 -6.32 4.99
C THR A 265 -16.60 -5.33 4.10
N GLN A 266 -17.24 -4.25 3.62
CA GLN A 266 -16.52 -3.20 2.88
C GLN A 266 -15.49 -2.48 3.75
N LEU A 267 -15.71 -2.37 5.07
CA LEU A 267 -14.70 -1.86 6.01
C LEU A 267 -13.51 -2.80 6.20
N LEU A 268 -13.58 -4.07 5.79
CA LEU A 268 -12.42 -4.97 5.77
C LEU A 268 -11.63 -4.84 4.46
N VAL A 269 -12.32 -4.72 3.33
CA VAL A 269 -11.69 -4.82 2.01
C VAL A 269 -11.29 -3.49 1.40
N ASN A 270 -11.94 -2.38 1.74
CA ASN A 270 -11.62 -1.10 1.11
C ASN A 270 -10.17 -0.67 1.36
N PRO A 271 -9.51 -0.01 0.40
CA PRO A 271 -8.15 0.51 0.59
C PRO A 271 -8.12 1.76 1.46
N ILE A 272 -6.94 2.12 1.98
CA ILE A 272 -6.68 3.45 2.55
C ILE A 272 -6.15 4.35 1.44
N LEU A 273 -6.99 5.22 0.88
CA LEU A 273 -6.71 6.09 -0.26
C LEU A 273 -5.44 6.93 -0.06
N GLY A 274 -5.24 7.47 1.14
CA GLY A 274 -4.06 8.29 1.47
C GLY A 274 -2.72 7.56 1.32
N LEU A 275 -2.74 6.22 1.36
CA LEU A 275 -1.56 5.36 1.24
C LEU A 275 -1.38 4.78 -0.17
N GLN A 276 -2.30 5.03 -1.09
CA GLN A 276 -2.22 4.45 -2.42
C GLN A 276 -1.13 5.11 -3.29
N PRO A 277 -0.44 4.33 -4.13
CA PRO A 277 0.45 4.88 -5.12
C PRO A 277 -0.32 5.75 -6.11
N ASN A 278 0.32 6.81 -6.58
CA ASN A 278 -0.25 7.67 -7.61
C ASN A 278 -0.16 7.06 -9.01
N TYR A 279 0.71 6.07 -9.23
CA TYR A 279 0.95 5.39 -10.50
C TYR A 279 1.26 3.91 -10.24
N THR A 280 0.64 3.02 -11.00
CA THR A 280 0.66 1.56 -10.82
C THR A 280 1.16 0.86 -12.08
N ASP A 281 1.37 -0.46 -12.02
CA ASP A 281 1.73 -1.23 -13.22
C ASP A 281 0.62 -1.30 -14.28
N SER A 282 -0.64 -1.09 -13.89
CA SER A 282 -1.75 -0.99 -14.83
C SER A 282 -1.67 0.34 -15.58
N ASP A 283 -1.36 1.42 -14.87
CA ASP A 283 -1.11 2.71 -15.54
C ASP A 283 0.11 2.61 -16.47
N LEU A 284 1.14 1.85 -16.07
CA LEU A 284 2.27 1.57 -16.95
C LEU A 284 1.84 0.76 -18.18
N SER A 285 1.03 -0.28 -18.01
CA SER A 285 0.52 -1.10 -19.11
C SER A 285 -0.35 -0.29 -20.09
N ASP A 286 -1.18 0.60 -19.56
CA ASP A 286 -1.95 1.58 -20.34
C ASP A 286 -1.02 2.54 -21.08
N PHE A 287 0.04 3.04 -20.43
CA PHE A 287 1.03 3.88 -21.08
C PHE A 287 1.78 3.14 -22.20
N ILE A 288 2.16 1.89 -21.97
CA ILE A 288 2.85 1.04 -22.95
C ILE A 288 1.99 0.84 -24.20
N SER A 289 0.68 0.64 -24.04
CA SER A 289 -0.23 0.47 -25.16
C SER A 289 -0.60 1.78 -25.87
N TRP A 290 -0.48 2.92 -25.19
CA TRP A 290 -1.02 4.20 -25.65
C TRP A 290 -0.31 4.79 -26.88
N ASN A 291 1.02 4.92 -26.87
CA ASN A 291 1.74 5.63 -27.95
C ASN A 291 3.06 4.94 -28.35
N VAL A 292 3.71 5.45 -29.40
CA VAL A 292 4.97 4.89 -29.93
C VAL A 292 6.07 4.89 -28.87
N LEU A 293 6.13 5.94 -28.04
CA LEU A 293 7.12 6.04 -26.96
C LEU A 293 6.88 4.92 -25.93
N GLY A 294 5.66 4.77 -25.43
CA GLY A 294 5.25 3.72 -24.51
C GLY A 294 5.52 2.31 -25.05
N ARG A 295 5.18 2.04 -26.32
CA ARG A 295 5.45 0.74 -26.95
C ARG A 295 6.92 0.36 -26.96
N SER A 296 7.83 1.34 -26.98
CA SER A 296 9.27 1.07 -26.91
C SER A 296 9.76 0.54 -25.55
N LEU A 297 8.89 0.49 -24.53
CA LEU A 297 9.14 -0.17 -23.24
C LEU A 297 8.82 -1.67 -23.23
N ILE A 298 8.13 -2.22 -24.23
CA ILE A 298 7.74 -3.64 -24.27
C ILE A 298 8.97 -4.54 -24.07
N ASN A 299 10.05 -4.22 -24.78
CA ASN A 299 11.30 -4.99 -24.81
C ASN A 299 12.27 -4.63 -23.67
N LYS A 300 11.88 -3.77 -22.73
CA LYS A 300 12.70 -3.40 -21.56
C LYS A 300 12.48 -4.40 -20.43
N SER A 301 13.51 -4.55 -19.59
CA SER A 301 13.47 -5.42 -18.41
C SER A 301 12.42 -4.96 -17.42
N ASP A 302 11.91 -5.89 -16.60
CA ASP A 302 10.91 -5.56 -15.58
C ASP A 302 11.48 -4.63 -14.50
N LYS A 303 12.78 -4.71 -14.22
CA LYS A 303 13.49 -3.76 -13.35
C LYS A 303 13.41 -2.32 -13.89
N TYR A 304 13.62 -2.16 -15.20
CA TYR A 304 13.53 -0.85 -15.84
C TYR A 304 12.10 -0.30 -15.83
N LYS A 305 11.10 -1.16 -16.07
CA LYS A 305 9.68 -0.81 -15.95
C LYS A 305 9.32 -0.38 -14.52
N SER A 306 9.83 -1.10 -13.52
CA SER A 306 9.67 -0.78 -12.10
C SER A 306 10.25 0.58 -11.74
N LEU A 307 11.44 0.89 -12.24
CA LEU A 307 12.08 2.19 -12.06
C LEU A 307 11.18 3.33 -12.57
N ILE A 308 10.52 3.14 -13.71
CA ILE A 308 9.59 4.12 -14.26
C ILE A 308 8.42 4.32 -13.30
N VAL A 309 7.78 3.26 -12.80
CA VAL A 309 6.68 3.39 -11.82
C VAL A 309 7.13 4.11 -10.57
N TYR A 310 8.30 3.76 -10.04
CA TYR A 310 8.89 4.42 -8.87
C TYR A 310 9.12 5.92 -9.11
N LEU A 311 9.81 6.28 -10.20
CA LEU A 311 10.13 7.68 -10.50
C LEU A 311 8.89 8.50 -10.87
N VAL A 312 7.90 7.91 -11.54
CA VAL A 312 6.62 8.58 -11.83
C VAL A 312 5.88 8.89 -10.53
N ASN A 313 5.86 7.96 -9.56
CA ASN A 313 5.32 8.24 -8.23
C ASN A 313 6.12 9.32 -7.49
N LEU A 314 7.46 9.25 -7.56
CA LEU A 314 8.36 10.20 -6.92
C LEU A 314 8.15 11.63 -7.45
N PHE A 315 7.97 11.80 -8.76
CA PHE A 315 7.72 13.09 -9.39
C PHE A 315 6.23 13.46 -9.49
N TRP A 316 5.33 12.64 -8.96
CA TRP A 316 3.90 12.93 -9.01
C TRP A 316 3.56 14.16 -8.19
N ALA A 317 2.77 15.06 -8.77
CA ALA A 317 2.22 16.26 -8.14
C ALA A 317 3.27 17.20 -7.49
N ILE A 318 4.52 17.15 -7.94
CA ILE A 318 5.55 18.15 -7.62
C ILE A 318 5.93 18.92 -8.87
N GLN A 319 6.32 20.19 -8.70
CA GLN A 319 6.79 21.02 -9.81
C GLN A 319 8.31 20.90 -9.91
N VAL A 320 8.77 20.19 -10.93
CA VAL A 320 10.19 20.03 -11.24
C VAL A 320 10.37 20.28 -12.73
N ASP A 321 11.26 21.19 -13.10
CA ASP A 321 11.56 21.49 -14.48
C ASP A 321 12.50 20.45 -15.12
N ASP A 322 12.67 20.51 -16.43
CA ASP A 322 13.50 19.57 -17.19
C ASP A 322 14.97 19.60 -16.74
N SER A 323 15.49 20.77 -16.35
CA SER A 323 16.89 20.93 -15.92
C SER A 323 17.11 20.25 -14.57
N ASP A 324 16.19 20.46 -13.64
CA ASP A 324 16.21 19.90 -12.30
C ASP A 324 15.96 18.38 -12.31
N MET A 325 15.07 17.90 -13.18
CA MET A 325 14.87 16.45 -13.38
C MET A 325 16.11 15.79 -14.01
N LYS A 326 16.76 16.42 -14.99
CA LYS A 326 18.05 15.95 -15.53
C LYS A 326 19.13 15.92 -14.46
N LEU A 327 19.21 16.95 -13.63
CA LEU A 327 20.14 17.02 -12.51
C LEU A 327 19.89 15.87 -11.51
N PHE A 328 18.63 15.62 -11.16
CA PHE A 328 18.23 14.53 -10.30
C PHE A 328 18.68 13.17 -10.84
N ILE A 329 18.33 12.83 -12.08
CA ILE A 329 18.72 11.57 -12.72
C ILE A 329 20.26 11.44 -12.82
N ASN A 330 20.97 12.53 -13.11
CA ASN A 330 22.44 12.53 -13.13
C ASN A 330 23.07 12.31 -11.75
N SER A 331 22.40 12.72 -10.67
CA SER A 331 22.85 12.42 -9.32
C SER A 331 22.72 10.92 -9.00
N LEU A 332 21.64 10.28 -9.48
CA LEU A 332 21.44 8.83 -9.35
C LEU A 332 22.49 8.02 -10.10
N LYS A 333 22.94 8.48 -11.29
CA LYS A 333 24.07 7.85 -12.01
C LYS A 333 25.36 7.80 -11.21
N LYS A 334 25.55 8.72 -10.28
CA LYS A 334 26.74 8.81 -9.42
C LYS A 334 26.59 8.01 -8.13
N ASN A 335 25.37 7.64 -7.78
CA ASN A 335 25.02 6.91 -6.58
C ASN A 335 25.17 5.40 -6.82
N LYS A 336 26.29 4.82 -6.39
CA LYS A 336 26.57 3.39 -6.57
C LYS A 336 25.59 2.52 -5.79
N ASP A 337 25.25 2.92 -4.57
CA ASP A 337 24.35 2.15 -3.70
C ASP A 337 22.96 2.05 -4.34
N PHE A 338 22.43 3.17 -4.83
CA PHE A 338 21.18 3.18 -5.59
C PHE A 338 21.23 2.28 -6.84
N LEU A 339 22.30 2.38 -7.64
CA LEU A 339 22.43 1.55 -8.86
C LEU A 339 22.50 0.06 -8.54
N THR A 340 23.26 -0.31 -7.50
CA THR A 340 23.41 -1.69 -7.05
C THR A 340 22.10 -2.23 -6.49
N GLU A 341 21.43 -1.47 -5.62
CA GLU A 341 20.14 -1.85 -5.03
C GLU A 341 19.06 -2.00 -6.09
N MET A 342 18.99 -1.08 -7.06
CA MET A 342 18.02 -1.16 -8.14
C MET A 342 18.41 -2.18 -9.23
N GLY A 343 19.64 -2.69 -9.20
CA GLY A 343 20.20 -3.60 -10.20
C GLY A 343 20.23 -2.97 -11.60
N LEU A 344 20.61 -1.70 -11.68
CA LEU A 344 20.62 -0.87 -12.89
C LEU A 344 22.04 -0.49 -13.30
N SER A 345 22.23 -0.31 -14.61
CA SER A 345 23.42 0.33 -15.18
C SER A 345 23.26 1.85 -15.28
N LYS A 346 24.37 2.58 -15.37
CA LYS A 346 24.35 4.05 -15.55
C LYS A 346 23.70 4.47 -16.86
N ASP A 347 23.83 3.64 -17.89
CA ASP A 347 23.34 3.92 -19.24
C ASP A 347 21.82 3.86 -19.32
N GLU A 348 21.17 3.15 -18.39
CA GLU A 348 19.70 3.11 -18.29
C GLU A 348 19.09 4.43 -17.78
N LEU A 349 19.87 5.27 -17.07
CA LEU A 349 19.42 6.57 -16.55
C LEU A 349 19.53 7.69 -17.60
N ASP A 350 19.13 7.43 -18.85
CA ASP A 350 19.31 8.34 -19.98
C ASP A 350 18.22 9.43 -20.11
N GLU A 351 18.32 10.27 -21.15
CA GLU A 351 17.27 11.26 -21.45
C GLU A 351 15.94 10.61 -21.89
N LYS A 352 15.97 9.36 -22.36
CA LYS A 352 14.77 8.63 -22.76
C LYS A 352 13.95 8.25 -21.53
N LEU A 353 14.59 7.88 -20.42
CA LEU A 353 13.94 7.66 -19.12
C LEU A 353 13.15 8.90 -18.67
N ILE A 354 13.75 10.08 -18.76
CA ILE A 354 13.10 11.35 -18.42
C ILE A 354 11.83 11.54 -19.24
N LYS A 355 11.90 11.31 -20.56
CA LYS A 355 10.73 11.39 -21.45
C LYS A 355 9.63 10.40 -21.06
N TYR A 356 9.98 9.16 -20.69
CA TYR A 356 8.99 8.20 -20.21
C TYR A 356 8.29 8.70 -18.95
N ILE A 357 9.03 9.21 -17.97
CA ILE A 357 8.46 9.71 -16.71
C ILE A 357 7.49 10.86 -16.97
N GLN A 358 7.91 11.85 -17.75
CA GLN A 358 7.10 13.03 -18.05
C GLN A 358 5.81 12.66 -18.80
N GLU A 359 5.93 11.80 -19.82
CA GLU A 359 4.81 11.44 -20.66
C GLU A 359 3.84 10.48 -19.95
N ALA A 360 4.34 9.60 -19.07
CA ALA A 360 3.53 8.79 -18.17
C ALA A 360 2.74 9.66 -17.17
N ILE A 361 3.38 10.65 -16.54
CA ILE A 361 2.70 11.61 -15.65
C ILE A 361 1.60 12.37 -16.43
N ARG A 362 1.92 12.84 -17.64
CA ARG A 362 0.99 13.57 -18.50
C ARG A 362 -0.21 12.70 -18.87
N ARG A 363 0.03 11.46 -19.32
CA ARG A 363 -1.02 10.50 -19.68
C ARG A 363 -2.00 10.28 -18.53
N LYS A 364 -1.48 9.97 -17.34
CA LYS A 364 -2.32 9.71 -16.17
C LYS A 364 -3.08 10.94 -15.70
N LYS A 365 -2.48 12.13 -15.74
CA LYS A 365 -3.19 13.39 -15.43
C LYS A 365 -4.35 13.64 -16.38
N ASN A 366 -4.22 13.30 -17.66
CA ASN A 366 -5.29 13.45 -18.63
C ASN A 366 -6.42 12.42 -18.42
N GLN A 367 -6.10 11.19 -18.01
CA GLN A 367 -7.12 10.19 -17.65
C GLN A 367 -7.96 10.61 -16.45
N LYS A 368 -7.40 11.35 -15.49
CA LYS A 368 -8.14 11.84 -14.31
C LYS A 368 -9.05 13.05 -14.58
N LYS A 369 -8.94 13.69 -15.74
CA LYS A 369 -9.75 14.88 -16.11
C LYS A 369 -11.00 14.52 -16.92
N ASN A 370 -11.02 13.32 -17.49
CA ASN A 370 -12.14 12.72 -18.18
C ASN A 370 -12.82 11.73 -17.25
#